data_AF-A0A1C3PGR9-F1
#
_entry.id   AF-A0A1C3PGR9-F1
#
_cell.length_a   1.000
_cell.length_b   1.000
_cell.length_c   1.000
_cell.angle_alpha   90.00
_cell.angle_beta   90.00
_cell.angle_gamma   90.00
#
_symmetry.space_group_name_H-M   'P 1'
#
loop_
_entity.id
_entity.type
_entity.pdbx_description
1 polymer ?
#
loop_
_entity_poly.entity_id
_entity_poly.type
_entity_poly.pdbx_seq_one_letter_code
_entity_poly.pdbx_strand_id
1 'polypeptide(L)'
;MQYLRDVVRYVSQERSKIDPSRIYIWGAGEGGHAALLAACAALGSGQKFAAVGVVGPVGQAQSCSPEVHVRHVEETTWNESTTRDLWDFSRGFKL
;
A
#
# COMPACT_ATOMS: atom_id res chain seq x y z
N MET A 1 -0.13 -11.42 -6.97
CA MET A 1 0.50 -10.08 -6.90
C MET A 1 0.62 -9.34 -8.22
N GLN A 2 0.76 -10.02 -9.36
CA GLN A 2 0.87 -9.35 -10.67
C GLN A 2 -0.35 -8.48 -11.00
N TYR A 3 -1.55 -8.94 -10.63
CA TYR A 3 -2.82 -8.23 -10.85
C TYR A 3 -2.85 -6.79 -10.30
N LEU A 4 -2.49 -6.56 -9.04
CA LEU A 4 -2.54 -5.22 -8.44
C LEU A 4 -1.59 -4.25 -9.14
N ARG A 5 -0.42 -4.73 -9.59
CA ARG A 5 0.51 -3.93 -10.39
C ARG A 5 -0.03 -3.65 -11.79
N ASP A 6 -0.64 -4.65 -12.43
CA ASP A 6 -1.25 -4.48 -13.75
C ASP A 6 -2.39 -3.46 -13.73
N VAL A 7 -3.18 -3.39 -12.66
CA VAL A 7 -4.21 -2.35 -12.48
C VAL A 7 -3.57 -0.96 -12.45
N VAL A 8 -2.51 -0.75 -11.66
CA VAL A 8 -1.84 0.57 -11.60
C VAL A 8 -1.23 0.93 -12.95
N ARG A 9 -0.59 -0.04 -13.63
CA ARG A 9 -0.04 0.17 -14.97
C ARG A 9 -1.13 0.55 -15.98
N TYR A 10 -2.24 -0.18 -16.00
CA TYR A 10 -3.37 0.09 -16.89
C TYR A 10 -3.97 1.47 -16.64
N VAL A 11 -4.22 1.85 -15.38
CA VAL A 11 -4.76 3.19 -15.06
C VAL A 11 -3.80 4.29 -15.46
N SER A 12 -2.49 4.10 -15.25
CA SER A 12 -1.45 5.05 -15.67
C SER A 12 -1.42 5.28 -17.18
N GLN A 13 -1.66 4.23 -17.96
CA GLN A 13 -1.62 4.28 -19.43
C GLN A 13 -2.93 4.80 -20.04
N GLU A 14 -4.07 4.35 -19.51
CA GLU A 14 -5.37 4.47 -20.21
C GLU A 14 -6.34 5.47 -19.56
N ARG A 15 -6.10 5.89 -18.32
CA ARG A 15 -7.11 6.66 -17.54
C ARG A 15 -6.59 7.96 -16.95
N SER A 16 -5.37 7.98 -16.41
CA SER A 16 -4.83 9.16 -15.75
C SER A 16 -3.31 9.10 -15.63
N LYS A 17 -2.64 10.26 -15.59
CA LYS A 17 -1.21 10.33 -15.27
C LYS A 17 -1.00 9.99 -13.79
N ILE A 18 -0.35 8.87 -13.52
CA ILE A 18 0.06 8.47 -12.17
C ILE A 18 1.52 8.84 -11.96
N ASP A 19 1.84 9.45 -10.82
CA ASP A 19 3.22 9.58 -10.36
C ASP A 19 3.69 8.22 -9.81
N PRO A 20 4.61 7.51 -10.51
CA PRO A 20 5.03 6.18 -10.10
C PRO A 20 5.81 6.18 -8.78
N SER A 21 6.29 7.34 -8.33
CA SER A 21 7.00 7.47 -7.07
C SER A 21 6.08 7.62 -5.85
N ARG A 22 4.77 7.78 -6.08
CA ARG A 22 3.74 8.04 -5.05
C ARG A 22 2.57 7.07 -5.18
N ILE A 23 2.88 5.79 -5.24
CA ILE A 23 1.87 4.72 -5.23
C ILE A 23 1.76 4.18 -3.80
N TYR A 24 0.54 4.21 -3.27
CA TYR A 24 0.22 3.73 -1.92
C TYR A 24 -0.78 2.58 -2.02
N ILE A 25 -0.71 1.61 -1.10
CA ILE A 25 -1.65 0.51 -1.05
C ILE A 25 -2.12 0.25 0.37
N TRP A 26 -3.43 0.15 0.57
CA TRP A 26 -4.01 -0.05 1.89
C TRP A 26 -5.03 -1.18 1.85
N GLY A 27 -5.27 -1.83 2.99
CA GLY A 27 -6.32 -2.83 3.11
C GLY A 27 -6.66 -3.17 4.56
N ALA A 28 -7.83 -3.75 4.77
CA ALA A 28 -8.28 -4.25 6.06
C ALA A 28 -8.27 -5.78 6.11
N GLY A 29 -7.96 -6.35 7.28
CA GLY A 29 -7.91 -7.80 7.49
C GLY A 29 -7.02 -8.51 6.46
N GLU A 30 -7.55 -9.51 5.76
CA GLU A 30 -6.85 -10.21 4.67
C GLU A 30 -6.43 -9.28 3.52
N GLY A 31 -7.21 -8.22 3.25
CA GLY A 31 -6.83 -7.19 2.29
C GLY A 31 -5.60 -6.40 2.75
N GLY A 32 -5.45 -6.18 4.06
CA GLY A 32 -4.26 -5.57 4.66
C GLY A 32 -3.05 -6.50 4.59
N HIS A 33 -3.25 -7.80 4.80
CA HIS A 33 -2.20 -8.80 4.61
C HIS A 33 -1.71 -8.83 3.15
N ALA A 34 -2.64 -8.84 2.20
CA ALA A 34 -2.32 -8.79 0.78
C ALA A 34 -1.62 -7.48 0.38
N ALA A 35 -2.05 -6.33 0.92
CA ALA A 35 -1.40 -5.05 0.69
C ALA A 35 0.06 -5.06 1.16
N LEU A 36 0.29 -5.58 2.37
CA LEU A 36 1.61 -5.72 2.96
C LEU A 36 2.51 -6.64 2.13
N LEU A 37 2.04 -7.84 1.79
CA LEU A 37 2.79 -8.76 0.92
C LEU A 37 3.13 -8.09 -0.43
N ALA A 38 2.21 -7.29 -0.99
CA ALA A 38 2.40 -6.65 -2.30
C ALA A 38 3.48 -5.58 -2.25
N ALA A 39 3.48 -4.77 -1.19
CA ALA A 39 4.47 -3.74 -0.95
C ALA A 39 5.86 -4.34 -0.68
N CYS A 40 5.93 -5.40 0.12
CA CYS A 40 7.20 -5.95 0.61
C CYS A 40 7.85 -6.93 -0.38
N ALA A 41 7.07 -7.60 -1.23
CA ALA A 41 7.57 -8.42 -2.33
C ALA A 41 7.97 -7.61 -3.59
N ALA A 42 7.85 -6.28 -3.58
CA ALA A 42 8.10 -5.44 -4.77
C ALA A 42 9.59 -5.28 -5.14
N LEU A 43 10.52 -5.81 -4.34
CA LEU A 43 11.96 -5.80 -4.62
C LEU A 43 12.26 -6.46 -5.98
N GLY A 44 12.59 -5.63 -6.98
CA GLY A 44 13.03 -6.08 -8.31
C GLY A 44 11.99 -6.04 -9.44
N SER A 45 10.72 -5.69 -9.17
CA SER A 45 9.63 -5.76 -10.19
C SER A 45 9.28 -4.44 -10.89
N GLY A 46 10.09 -3.39 -10.72
CA GLY A 46 9.93 -2.10 -11.41
C GLY A 46 8.79 -1.20 -10.89
N GLN A 47 7.82 -1.75 -10.15
CA GLN A 47 6.72 -0.98 -9.55
C GLN A 47 6.68 -1.20 -8.04
N LYS A 48 7.17 -0.20 -7.31
CA LYS A 48 7.27 -0.18 -5.85
C LYS A 48 6.11 0.63 -5.25
N PHE A 49 5.76 0.32 -4.01
CA PHE A 49 4.81 1.10 -3.22
C PHE A 49 5.59 1.92 -2.20
N ALA A 50 5.35 3.24 -2.15
CA ALA A 50 6.04 4.15 -1.23
C ALA A 50 5.55 3.98 0.23
N ALA A 51 4.29 3.58 0.39
CA ALA A 51 3.69 3.35 1.70
C ALA A 51 2.62 2.26 1.63
N VAL A 52 2.45 1.55 2.75
CA VAL A 52 1.41 0.53 2.93
C VAL A 52 0.67 0.71 4.24
N GLY A 53 -0.65 0.51 4.18
CA GLY A 53 -1.60 0.70 5.27
C GLY A 53 -2.31 -0.60 5.59
N VAL A 54 -2.27 -1.02 6.85
CA VAL A 54 -2.85 -2.27 7.31
C VAL A 54 -3.85 -1.96 8.43
N VAL A 55 -5.13 -2.23 8.17
CA VAL A 55 -6.23 -1.94 9.10
C VAL A 55 -6.72 -3.22 9.76
N GLY A 56 -6.81 -3.19 11.08
CA GLY A 56 -7.25 -4.32 11.90
C GLY A 56 -6.16 -5.33 12.23
N PRO A 57 -6.53 -6.44 12.89
CA PRO A 57 -5.59 -7.47 13.30
C PRO A 57 -5.14 -8.25 12.08
N VAL A 58 -3.91 -8.00 11.67
CA VAL A 58 -3.26 -8.74 10.60
C VAL A 58 -2.04 -9.42 11.22
N GLY A 59 -1.88 -10.72 10.97
CA GLY A 59 -0.79 -11.52 11.56
C GLY A 59 0.59 -10.93 11.29
N GLN A 60 1.63 -11.47 11.97
CA GLN A 60 3.00 -10.94 11.89
C GLN A 60 3.43 -10.65 10.44
N ALA A 61 3.70 -9.37 10.19
CA ALA A 61 4.26 -8.89 8.94
C ALA A 61 5.62 -9.54 8.68
N GLN A 62 5.85 -10.04 7.46
CA GLN A 62 7.20 -10.33 6.99
C GLN A 62 8.00 -9.01 6.95
N SER A 63 9.24 -8.99 7.46
CA SER A 63 10.05 -7.76 7.47
C SER A 63 10.20 -7.18 6.07
N CYS A 64 9.62 -6.00 5.86
CA CYS A 64 9.70 -5.28 4.60
C CYS A 64 11.07 -4.62 4.43
N SER A 65 11.43 -4.30 3.20
CA SER A 65 12.58 -3.43 2.93
C SER A 65 12.41 -2.11 3.70
N PRO A 66 13.49 -1.50 4.24
CA PRO A 66 13.43 -0.20 4.91
C PRO A 66 12.83 0.93 4.05
N GLU A 67 12.83 0.76 2.71
CA GLU A 67 12.22 1.70 1.76
C GLU A 67 10.68 1.70 1.79
N VAL A 68 10.05 0.68 2.38
CA VAL A 68 8.59 0.55 2.43
C VAL A 68 8.09 1.01 3.79
N HIS A 69 7.39 2.14 3.81
CA HIS A 69 6.83 2.69 5.03
C HIS A 69 5.50 2.00 5.37
N VAL A 70 5.42 1.38 6.54
CA VAL A 70 4.25 0.60 6.99
C VAL A 70 3.50 1.35 8.08
N ARG A 71 2.17 1.47 7.95
CA ARG A 71 1.26 1.96 8.99
C ARG A 71 0.29 0.86 9.37
N HIS A 72 0.27 0.52 10.65
CA HIS A 72 -0.76 -0.33 11.24
C HIS A 72 -1.81 0.55 11.93
N VAL A 73 -3.07 0.29 11.66
CA VAL A 73 -4.21 0.93 12.30
C VAL A 73 -4.97 -0.16 13.06
N GLU A 74 -5.00 -0.07 14.39
CA GLU A 74 -5.63 -1.08 15.25
C GLU A 74 -7.17 -1.12 15.12
N GLU A 75 -7.76 -0.07 14.55
CA GLU A 75 -9.19 0.02 14.25
C GLU A 75 -9.65 -1.18 13.43
N THR A 76 -10.75 -1.82 13.84
CA THR A 76 -11.31 -3.00 13.15
C THR A 76 -12.23 -2.62 12.00
N THR A 77 -12.59 -1.35 11.88
CA THR A 77 -13.54 -0.85 10.87
C THR A 77 -12.90 0.20 9.96
N TRP A 78 -13.22 0.11 8.67
CA TRP A 78 -12.80 1.12 7.71
C TRP A 78 -13.77 2.30 7.74
N ASN A 79 -13.34 3.43 8.32
CA ASN A 79 -14.14 4.64 8.41
C ASN A 79 -13.38 5.86 7.83
N GLU A 80 -14.01 7.04 7.88
CA GLU A 80 -13.40 8.28 7.36
C GLU A 80 -12.11 8.64 8.10
N SER A 81 -12.06 8.42 9.42
CA SER A 81 -10.86 8.65 10.24
C SER A 81 -9.70 7.76 9.80
N THR A 82 -9.96 6.46 9.58
CA THR A 82 -8.99 5.50 9.05
C THR A 82 -8.48 5.93 7.68
N THR A 83 -9.37 6.38 6.81
CA THR A 83 -9.01 6.86 5.46
C THR A 83 -8.10 8.09 5.53
N ARG A 84 -8.41 9.03 6.45
CA ARG A 84 -7.62 10.26 6.64
C ARG A 84 -6.26 9.97 7.25
N ASP A 85 -6.17 9.13 8.28
CA ASP A 85 -4.90 8.72 8.90
C ASP A 85 -3.97 8.08 7.87
N LEU A 86 -4.50 7.13 7.07
CA LEU A 86 -3.73 6.46 6.04
C LEU A 86 -3.28 7.42 4.93
N TRP A 87 -4.12 8.37 4.54
CA TRP A 87 -3.77 9.39 3.56
C TRP A 87 -2.67 10.33 4.06
N ASP A 88 -2.83 10.87 5.26
CA ASP A 88 -1.87 11.81 5.86
C ASP A 88 -0.53 11.14 6.17
N PHE A 89 -0.56 9.87 6.56
CA PHE A 89 0.65 9.04 6.63
C PHE A 89 1.30 8.89 5.25
N SER A 90 0.56 8.38 4.26
CA SER A 90 1.15 7.94 2.99
C SER A 90 1.69 9.09 2.15
N ARG A 91 1.00 10.24 2.16
CA ARG A 91 1.39 11.43 1.37
C ARG A 91 2.75 12.01 1.75
N GLY A 92 3.29 11.65 2.93
CA GLY A 92 4.62 12.05 3.37
C GLY A 92 5.76 11.32 2.65
N PHE A 93 5.47 10.23 1.94
CA PHE A 93 6.48 9.34 1.37
C PHE A 93 6.50 9.37 -0.16
N LYS A 94 7.71 9.20 -0.69
CA LYS A 94 8.04 9.12 -2.11
C LYS A 94 9.25 8.18 -2.28
N LEU A 95 9.24 7.38 -3.34
CA LEU A 95 10.38 6.54 -3.76
C LEU A 95 11.54 7.34 -4.37
#